data_AF-A0A0Z8F177-F1
#
_entry.id   AF-A0A0Z8F177-F1
#
_cell.length_a   1.000
_cell.length_b   1.000
_cell.length_c   1.000
_cell.angle_alpha   90.00
_cell.angle_beta   90.00
_cell.angle_gamma   90.00
#
_symmetry.space_group_name_H-M   'P 1'
#
loop_
_entity.id
_entity.type
_entity.pdbx_description
1 polymer ?
#
loop_
_entity_poly.entity_id
_entity_poly.type
_entity_poly.pdbx_seq_one_letter_code
_entity_poly.pdbx_strand_id
1 'polypeptide(L)' 'MSKELKRMLKLGTLFLALFIFNMFFLKWLSVIGFVIHFSEISYLVPPLFSVIVLSMIEKKRSMKTT' A
#
# COMPACT_ATOMS: atom_id res chain seq x y z
N MET A 1 9.09 13.45 -18.91
CA MET A 1 8.32 12.33 -18.33
C MET A 1 6.84 12.70 -18.32
N SER A 2 5.97 11.91 -18.96
CA SER A 2 4.54 12.23 -19.07
C SER A 2 3.87 12.25 -17.69
N LYS A 3 2.82 13.08 -17.52
CA LYS A 3 2.09 13.23 -16.24
C LYS A 3 1.52 11.88 -15.76
N GLU A 4 1.09 11.04 -16.69
CA GLU A 4 0.57 9.71 -16.41
C GLU A 4 1.65 8.75 -15.90
N LEU A 5 2.83 8.74 -16.52
CA LEU A 5 3.96 7.92 -16.06
C LEU A 5 4.39 8.32 -14.66
N LYS A 6 4.41 9.62 -14.34
CA LYS A 6 4.71 10.11 -12.97
C LYS A 6 3.67 9.61 -11.95
N ARG A 7 2.38 9.59 -12.32
CA ARG A 7 1.30 9.08 -11.46
C ARG A 7 1.43 7.57 -11.22
N MET A 8 1.69 6.80 -12.27
CA MET A 8 1.90 5.35 -12.15
C MET A 8 3.13 5.05 -11.29
N LEU A 9 4.23 5.78 -11.49
CA LEU A 9 5.44 5.62 -10.68
C LEU A 9 5.16 5.94 -9.21
N LYS A 10 4.44 7.04 -8.92
CA LYS A 10 4.05 7.40 -7.55
C LYS A 10 3.23 6.30 -6.88
N LEU A 11 2.22 5.75 -7.57
CA LEU A 11 1.38 4.67 -7.04
C LEU A 11 2.18 3.37 -6.87
N GLY A 12 3.05 3.03 -7.83
CA GLY A 12 3.92 1.85 -7.75
C GLY A 12 4.91 1.94 -6.58
N THR A 13 5.53 3.10 -6.37
CA THR A 13 6.43 3.33 -5.23
C THR A 13 5.66 3.27 -3.90
N LEU A 14 4.47 3.85 -3.84
CA LEU A 14 3.61 3.79 -2.64
C LEU A 14 3.24 2.34 -2.31
N PHE A 15 2.83 1.57 -3.32
CA PHE A 15 2.51 0.15 -3.18
C PHE A 15 3.72 -0.63 -2.64
N LEU A 16 4.90 -0.45 -3.25
CA LEU A 16 6.11 -1.15 -2.85
C LEU A 16 6.51 -0.83 -1.40
N ALA A 17 6.40 0.44 -0.99
CA ALA A 17 6.68 0.85 0.38
C ALA A 17 5.73 0.18 1.39
N LEU A 18 4.41 0.20 1.10
CA LEU A 18 3.39 -0.45 1.93
C LEU A 18 3.59 -1.97 1.98
N PHE A 19 3.96 -2.59 0.87
CA PHE A 19 4.21 -4.03 0.78
C PHE A 19 5.39 -4.47 1.64
N ILE A 20 6.52 -3.77 1.53
CA ILE A 20 7.71 -4.05 2.33
C ILE A 20 7.40 -3.85 3.82
N PHE A 21 6.72 -2.75 4.16
CA PHE A 21 6.34 -2.48 5.55
C PHE A 21 5.39 -3.53 6.11
N ASN A 22 4.41 -3.98 5.32
CA ASN A 22 3.46 -5.01 5.72
C ASN A 22 4.18 -6.35 5.98
N MET A 23 5.11 -6.75 5.11
CA MET A 23 5.94 -7.94 5.34
C MET A 23 6.79 -7.82 6.61
N PHE A 24 7.42 -6.66 6.82
CA PHE A 24 8.22 -6.40 8.02
C PHE A 24 7.38 -6.49 9.29
N PHE A 25 6.18 -5.89 9.27
CA PHE A 25 5.24 -5.90 10.38
C PHE A 25 4.75 -7.32 10.72
N LEU A 26 4.38 -8.12 9.71
CA LEU A 26 3.99 -9.52 9.92
C LEU A 26 5.16 -10.33 10.49
N LYS A 27 6.38 -10.14 9.98
CA LYS A 27 7.55 -10.82 10.52
C LYS A 27 7.83 -10.41 11.98
N TRP A 28 7.66 -9.14 12.30
CA TRP A 28 7.82 -8.62 13.65
C TRP A 28 6.78 -9.20 14.63
N LEU A 29 5.52 -9.28 14.22
CA LEU A 29 4.46 -9.96 14.99
C LEU A 29 4.81 -11.44 15.26
N SER A 30 5.37 -12.13 14.27
CA SER A 30 5.78 -13.54 14.43
C SER A 30 6.88 -13.69 15.48
N VAL A 31 7.80 -12.73 15.59
CA VAL A 31 8.87 -12.74 16.62
C VAL A 31 8.32 -12.54 18.02
N ILE A 32 7.21 -11.80 18.18
CA ILE A 32 6.55 -11.56 19.48
C ILE A 32 5.77 -12.79 19.97
N GLY A 33 5.61 -13.82 19.13
CA GLY A 33 4.92 -15.06 19.47
C GLY A 33 3.50 -15.16 18.90
N PHE A 34 3.11 -14.26 17.99
CA PHE A 34 1.84 -14.42 17.27
C PHE A 34 1.95 -15.56 16.25
N VAL A 35 0.93 -16.42 16.21
CA VAL A 35 0.77 -17.44 15.18
C VAL A 35 0.20 -16.77 13.94
N ILE A 36 1.05 -16.57 12.93
CA ILE A 36 0.68 -15.89 11.69
C ILE A 36 0.62 -16.92 10.57
N HIS A 37 -0.53 -16.97 9.88
CA HIS A 37 -0.66 -17.73 8.66
C HIS A 37 -0.16 -16.90 7.48
N PHE A 38 1.08 -17.15 7.05
CA PHE A 38 1.64 -16.51 5.86
C PHE A 38 0.98 -17.07 4.60
N SER A 39 -0.06 -16.39 4.11
CA SER A 39 -0.64 -16.63 2.80
C SER A 39 -0.37 -15.45 1.86
N GLU A 40 -0.39 -15.72 0.55
CA GLU A 40 -0.16 -14.69 -0.47
C GLU A 40 -1.11 -13.49 -0.33
N ILE A 41 -2.35 -13.79 0.03
CA ILE A 41 -3.43 -12.83 0.23
C ILE A 41 -3.11 -11.92 1.42
N SER A 42 -2.54 -12.47 2.49
CA SER A 42 -2.30 -11.77 3.75
C SER A 42 -1.27 -10.65 3.63
N TYR A 43 -0.26 -10.82 2.76
CA TYR A 43 0.74 -9.79 2.54
C TYR A 43 0.43 -8.88 1.34
N LEU A 44 -0.37 -9.33 0.37
CA LEU A 44 -0.63 -8.59 -0.89
C LEU A 44 -1.90 -7.73 -0.85
N VAL A 45 -2.98 -8.22 -0.25
CA VAL A 45 -4.28 -7.50 -0.25
C VAL A 45 -4.24 -6.20 0.56
N PRO A 46 -3.67 -6.15 1.79
CA PRO A 46 -3.70 -4.91 2.57
C PRO A 46 -2.97 -3.73 1.89
N PRO A 47 -1.76 -3.91 1.31
CA PRO A 47 -1.09 -2.86 0.54
C PRO A 47 -1.88 -2.41 -0.70
N LEU A 48 -2.45 -3.35 -1.47
CA LEU A 48 -3.27 -3.02 -2.65
C LEU A 48 -4.50 -2.19 -2.27
N PHE A 49 -5.24 -2.64 -1.25
CA PHE A 49 -6.43 -1.94 -0.76
C PHE A 49 -6.07 -0.51 -0.29
N SER A 50 -4.97 -0.38 0.45
CA SER A 50 -4.49 0.92 0.93
C SER A 50 -4.16 1.88 -0.21
N VAL A 51 -3.47 1.42 -1.27
CA VAL A 51 -3.15 2.25 -2.43
C VAL A 51 -4.41 2.72 -3.15
N ILE A 52 -5.40 1.84 -3.33
CA ILE A 52 -6.68 2.19 -3.95
C ILE A 52 -7.39 3.27 -3.12
N VAL A 53 -7.57 3.05 -1.82
CA VAL A 53 -8.25 3.99 -0.92
C VAL A 53 -7.52 5.34 -0.89
N LEU A 54 -6.20 5.35 -0.75
CA LEU A 54 -5.40 6.58 -0.74
C LEU A 54 -5.52 7.33 -2.06
N SER A 55 -5.55 6.63 -3.20
CA SER A 55 -5.76 7.26 -4.51
C SER A 55 -7.14 7.93 -4.63
N MET A 56 -8.18 7.30 -4.05
CA MET A 56 -9.53 7.87 -4.01
C MET A 56 -9.61 9.09 -3.11
N ILE A 57 -8.92 9.07 -1.96
CA ILE A 57 -8.83 10.21 -1.04
C ILE A 57 -8.09 11.37 -1.72
N GLU A 58 -6.96 11.11 -2.38
CA GLU A 58 -6.20 12.13 -3.12
C GLU A 58 -7.08 12.77 -4.21
N LYS A 59 -7.82 11.95 -4.98
CA LYS A 59 -8.78 12.43 -5.98
C LYS A 59 -9.88 13.30 -5.36
N LYS A 60 -10.44 12.91 -4.22
CA LYS A 60 -11.46 13.72 -3.52
C LYS A 60 -10.90 15.03 -2.98
N ARG A 61 -9.67 15.04 -2.42
CA ARG A 61 -9.03 16.28 -1.96
C ARG A 61 -8.83 17.26 -3.12
N SER A 62 -8.35 16.75 -4.26
CA SER A 62 -8.18 17.57 -5.46
C SER A 62 -9.47 18.23 -5.95
N MET A 63 -10.63 17.59 -5.78
CA MET A 63 -11.93 18.17 -6.14
C MET A 63 -12.45 19.20 -5.13
N LYS A 64 -11.99 19.17 -3.88
CA LYS A 64 -12.46 20.05 -2.80
C LYS A 64 -11.70 21.39 -2.73
N THR A 65 -10.56 21.47 -3.42
CA THR A 65 -9.67 22.64 -3.49
C THR A 65 -9.80 23.41 -4.80
N THR A 66 -10.86 23.16 -5.57
CA THR A 66 -11.27 23.90 -6.78
C THR A 66 -12.69 24.41 -6.56
#